data_AF-A0A3M1CG19-F1
#
_entry.id   AF-A0A3M1CG19-F1
#
_cell.length_a   1.000
_cell.length_b   1.000
_cell.length_c   1.000
_cell.angle_alpha   90.00
_cell.angle_beta   90.00
_cell.angle_gamma   90.00
#
_symmetry.space_group_name_H-M   'P 1'
#
loop_
_entity.id
_entity.type
_entity.pdbx_description
1 polymer ?
#
loop_
_entity_poly.entity_id
_entity_poly.type
_entity_poly.pdbx_seq_one_letter_code
_entity_poly.pdbx_strand_id
1 'polypeptide(L)' 'NGNLLIVSQFTLYGDAQKGNRPSFTESDPPEKAKQYYELFIQHCEHLLNKKVQTGIFAADMKVHLINDGPVTIWIDSKIR' A
#
# COMPACT_ATOMS: atom_id res chain seq x y z
N ASN A 1 -4.29 9.55 19.40
CA ASN A 1 -5.35 9.26 18.41
C ASN A 1 -4.89 9.60 16.99
N GLY A 2 -3.93 8.84 16.42
CA GLY A 2 -3.47 9.03 15.04
C GLY A 2 -4.47 8.48 14.01
N ASN A 3 -4.38 8.93 12.76
CA ASN A 3 -5.23 8.46 11.63
C ASN A 3 -4.41 7.66 10.62
N LEU A 4 -5.10 6.94 9.73
CA LEU A 4 -4.49 6.17 8.64
C LEU A 4 -5.05 6.63 7.29
N LEU A 5 -4.14 6.78 6.32
CA LEU A 5 -4.43 6.87 4.90
C LEU A 5 -3.81 5.66 4.20
N ILE A 6 -4.64 4.80 3.60
CA ILE A 6 -4.19 3.56 2.95
C ILE A 6 -4.31 3.69 1.43
N VAL A 7 -3.18 3.62 0.73
CA VAL A 7 -3.10 3.72 -0.73
C VAL A 7 -2.50 2.43 -1.29
N SER A 8 -3.18 1.80 -2.25
CA SER A 8 -2.66 0.60 -2.94
C SER A 8 -1.44 0.95 -3.80
N GLN A 9 -0.32 0.24 -3.64
CA GLN A 9 0.93 0.54 -4.36
C GLN A 9 1.64 -0.74 -4.86
N PHE A 10 1.30 -1.20 -6.07
CA PHE A 10 1.92 -2.41 -6.64
C PHE A 10 3.41 -2.24 -6.94
N THR A 11 3.87 -1.01 -7.18
CA THR A 11 5.27 -0.74 -7.56
C THR A 11 6.27 -1.04 -6.45
N LEU A 12 5.82 -1.27 -5.22
CA LEU A 12 6.66 -1.76 -4.12
C LEU A 12 7.29 -3.12 -4.44
N TYR A 13 6.68 -3.90 -5.33
CA TYR A 13 7.22 -5.16 -5.86
C TYR A 13 8.16 -4.98 -7.07
N GLY A 14 8.49 -3.75 -7.44
CA GLY A 14 9.32 -3.47 -8.61
C GLY A 14 10.76 -3.98 -8.46
N ASP A 15 11.13 -5.00 -9.23
CA ASP A 15 12.51 -5.50 -9.33
C ASP A 15 13.25 -4.81 -10.47
N ALA A 16 14.21 -3.93 -10.13
CA ALA A 16 15.05 -3.18 -11.07
C ALA A 16 16.49 -3.73 -11.18
N GLN A 17 16.78 -4.92 -10.66
CA GLN A 17 18.15 -5.47 -10.67
C GLN A 17 18.71 -5.73 -12.07
N LYS A 18 17.84 -5.92 -13.08
CA LYS A 18 18.22 -6.28 -14.47
C LYS A 18 18.23 -5.09 -15.44
N GLY A 19 18.02 -3.86 -14.98
CA GLY A 19 18.08 -2.65 -15.80
C GLY A 19 17.11 -1.55 -15.37
N ASN A 20 16.95 -0.53 -16.20
CA ASN A 20 16.21 0.69 -15.86
C ASN A 20 14.68 0.53 -15.87
N ARG A 21 14.15 -0.59 -16.39
CA ARG A 21 12.72 -0.90 -16.39
C ARG A 21 12.44 -1.94 -15.30
N PRO A 22 11.77 -1.58 -14.19
CA PRO A 22 11.41 -2.56 -13.17
C PRO A 22 10.43 -3.61 -13.71
N SER A 23 10.61 -4.84 -13.28
CA SER A 23 9.62 -5.92 -13.43
C SER A 23 8.70 -5.96 -12.22
N PHE A 24 7.43 -6.33 -12.42
CA PHE A 24 6.43 -6.44 -11.34
C PHE A 24 5.84 -7.85 -11.24
N THR A 25 6.57 -8.86 -11.71
CA THR A 25 6.12 -10.27 -11.74
C THR A 25 5.70 -10.78 -10.35
N GLU A 26 6.30 -10.27 -9.29
CA GLU A 26 6.00 -10.66 -7.90
C GLU A 26 4.73 -10.00 -7.33
N SER A 27 4.13 -9.04 -8.05
CA SER A 27 2.86 -8.45 -7.65
C SER A 27 1.68 -9.36 -8.00
N ASP A 28 0.70 -9.43 -7.09
CA ASP A 28 -0.53 -10.19 -7.34
C ASP A 28 -1.36 -9.58 -8.49
N PRO A 29 -2.16 -10.38 -9.21
CA PRO A 29 -3.10 -9.88 -10.22
C PRO A 29 -4.12 -8.88 -9.63
N PRO A 30 -4.61 -7.91 -10.42
CA PRO A 30 -5.46 -6.82 -9.93
C PRO A 30 -6.69 -7.27 -9.15
N GLU A 31 -7.38 -8.34 -9.58
CA GLU A 31 -8.59 -8.84 -8.95
C GLU A 31 -8.31 -9.33 -7.53
N LYS A 32 -7.23 -10.11 -7.36
CA LYS A 32 -6.81 -10.67 -6.08
C LYS A 32 -6.21 -9.58 -5.18
N ALA A 33 -5.41 -8.68 -5.75
CA ALA A 33 -4.84 -7.55 -5.04
C ALA A 33 -5.93 -6.60 -4.50
N LYS A 34 -7.02 -6.38 -5.25
CA LYS A 34 -8.15 -5.57 -4.80
C LYS A 34 -8.85 -6.19 -3.59
N GLN A 35 -9.08 -7.51 -3.62
CA GLN A 35 -9.66 -8.22 -2.47
C GLN A 35 -8.79 -8.07 -1.21
N TYR A 36 -7.47 -8.23 -1.35
CA TYR A 36 -6.56 -8.05 -0.21
C TYR A 36 -6.50 -6.60 0.28
N TYR A 37 -6.54 -5.62 -0.62
CA TYR A 37 -6.62 -4.21 -0.27
C TYR A 37 -7.88 -3.90 0.56
N GLU A 38 -9.04 -4.37 0.12
CA GLU A 38 -10.32 -4.18 0.81
C GLU A 38 -10.34 -4.88 2.18
N LEU A 39 -9.81 -6.11 2.27
CA LEU A 39 -9.70 -6.84 3.54
C LEU A 39 -8.76 -6.13 4.52
N PHE A 40 -7.62 -5.59 4.04
CA PHE A 40 -6.68 -4.84 4.87
C PHE A 40 -7.33 -3.57 5.45
N ILE A 41 -8.08 -2.83 4.64
CA ILE A 41 -8.85 -1.66 5.08
C ILE A 41 -9.83 -2.07 6.19
N GLN A 42 -10.64 -3.10 5.97
CA GLN A 42 -11.62 -3.58 6.95
C GLN A 42 -10.96 -3.98 8.27
N HIS A 43 -9.82 -4.67 8.19
CA HIS A 43 -9.06 -5.08 9.36
C HIS A 43 -8.54 -3.87 10.17
N CYS A 44 -7.99 -2.86 9.49
CA CYS A 44 -7.56 -1.61 10.13
C CYS A 44 -8.72 -0.83 10.77
N GLU A 45 -9.86 -0.73 10.07
CA GLU A 45 -11.05 -0.06 10.61
C GLU A 45 -11.55 -0.74 11.88
N HIS A 46 -11.59 -2.07 11.87
CA HIS A 46 -11.98 -2.87 13.02
C HIS A 46 -11.04 -2.67 14.21
N LEU A 47 -9.72 -2.79 13.99
CA LEU A 47 -8.71 -2.64 15.04
C LEU A 47 -8.69 -1.24 15.67
N LEU A 48 -8.89 -0.21 14.85
CA LEU A 48 -8.91 1.18 15.32
C LEU A 48 -10.29 1.63 15.83
N ASN A 49 -11.32 0.79 15.66
CA ASN A 49 -12.72 1.10 15.94
C ASN A 49 -13.17 2.43 15.31
N LYS A 50 -12.75 2.69 14.06
CA LYS A 50 -13.09 3.90 13.31
C LYS A 50 -12.85 3.71 11.81
N LYS A 51 -13.46 4.59 11.02
CA LYS A 51 -13.20 4.67 9.58
C LYS A 51 -11.77 5.13 9.30
N VAL A 52 -11.14 4.52 8.29
CA VAL A 52 -9.83 4.92 7.77
C VAL A 52 -9.99 5.62 6.43
N GLN A 53 -9.05 6.50 6.10
CA GLN A 53 -9.03 7.14 4.78
C GLN A 53 -8.34 6.22 3.78
N THR A 54 -8.82 6.22 2.54
CA THR A 54 -8.32 5.33 1.49
C THR A 54 -8.11 6.10 0.19
N GLY A 55 -7.21 5.60 -0.65
CA GLY A 55 -7.18 5.95 -2.07
C GLY A 55 -8.28 5.23 -2.88
N ILE A 56 -8.14 5.28 -4.19
CA ILE A 56 -8.95 4.53 -5.15
C ILE A 56 -8.05 3.48 -5.81
N PHE A 57 -8.38 2.20 -5.64
CA PHE A 57 -7.60 1.10 -6.21
C PHE A 57 -7.50 1.25 -7.74
N ALA A 58 -6.30 1.08 -8.28
CA ALA A 58 -5.97 1.16 -9.72
C ALA A 58 -6.27 2.51 -10.42
N ALA A 59 -6.60 3.57 -9.69
CA ALA A 59 -6.73 4.91 -10.27
C ALA A 59 -5.38 5.63 -10.36
N ASP A 60 -5.23 6.53 -11.35
CA ASP A 60 -4.18 7.55 -11.28
C ASP A 60 -4.50 8.50 -10.12
N MET A 61 -3.55 8.64 -9.20
CA MET A 61 -3.71 9.41 -7.98
C MET A 61 -2.54 10.36 -7.79
N LYS A 62 -2.85 11.55 -7.29
CA LYS A 62 -1.85 12.49 -6.75
C LYS A 62 -2.02 12.50 -5.23
N VAL A 63 -1.13 11.81 -4.52
CA VAL A 63 -1.17 11.70 -3.06
C VAL A 63 -0.34 12.83 -2.47
N HIS A 64 -0.99 13.72 -1.73
CA HIS A 64 -0.30 14.76 -0.96
C HIS A 64 -0.03 14.25 0.45
N LEU A 65 1.20 14.42 0.94
CA LEU A 65 1.55 14.18 2.33
C LEU A 65 2.55 15.21 2.83
N ILE A 66 2.49 15.49 4.14
CA ILE A 66 3.55 16.18 4.89
C ILE A 66 4.20 15.12 5.76
N ASN A 67 5.47 14.83 5.52
CA ASN A 67 6.22 13.83 6.28
C ASN A 67 6.96 14.51 7.44
N ASP A 68 6.31 14.54 8.60
CA ASP A 68 6.83 15.18 9.82
C ASP A 68 7.84 14.25 10.53
N GLY A 69 9.13 14.58 10.47
CA GLY A 69 10.24 13.74 10.92
C GLY A 69 11.47 13.84 9.99
N PRO A 70 11.52 13.13 8.84
CA PRO A 70 10.59 12.09 8.41
C PRO A 70 10.93 10.74 9.04
N VAL A 71 9.91 9.99 9.40
CA VAL A 71 10.04 8.58 9.81
C VAL A 71 9.39 7.72 8.73
N THR A 72 10.20 6.84 8.12
CA THR A 72 9.72 5.89 7.10
C THR A 72 10.12 4.49 7.51
N ILE A 73 9.13 3.60 7.60
CA ILE A 73 9.33 2.21 8.02
C ILE A 73 8.91 1.32 6.86
N TRP A 74 9.80 0.42 6.45
CA TRP A 74 9.51 -0.63 5.48
C TRP A 74 9.23 -1.95 6.19
N ILE A 75 8.16 -2.64 5.79
CA ILE A 75 7.78 -3.93 6.36
C ILE A 75 7.40 -4.86 5.21
N ASP A 76 8.00 -6.04 5.17
CA ASP A 76 7.63 -7.12 4.27
C ASP A 76 7.17 -8.33 5.10
N SER A 77 5.95 -8.79 4.90
CA SER A 77 5.38 -9.91 5.65
C SER A 77 6.10 -11.24 5.41
N LYS A 78 6.88 -11.36 4.33
CA LYS A 78 7.74 -12.51 4.03
C LYS A 78 9.06 -12.50 4.81
N ILE A 79 9.48 -11.34 5.32
CA ILE A 79 10.71 -11.17 6.10
C ILE A 79 10.30 -10.99 7.57
N ARG A 80 10.27 -12.10 8.30
CA ARG A 80 10.00 -12.14 9.75
C ARG A 80 11.28 -12.20 10.57
#